data_AF-A0A9C9X2J7-F1
#
_entry.id   AF-A0A9C9X2J7-F1
#
_cell.length_a   1.000
_cell.length_b   1.000
_cell.length_c   1.000
_cell.angle_alpha   90.00
_cell.angle_beta   90.00
_cell.angle_gamma   90.00
#
_symmetry.space_group_name_H-M   'P 1'
#
loop_
_entity.id
_entity.type
_entity.pdbx_description
1 polymer ?
#
loop_
_entity_poly.entity_id
_entity_poly.type
_entity_poly.pdbx_seq_one_letter_code
_entity_poly.pdbx_strand_id
1 'polypeptide(L)' 'MMDEKIWKELLLKNDSKIVFLIMDGLGGLPRESGGKTELETARTPN' A
#
# COMPACT_ATOMS: atom_id res chain seq x y z
N MET A 1 -2.61 2.96 25.34
CA MET A 1 -3.53 3.88 24.63
C MET A 1 -2.68 4.98 24.04
N MET A 2 -2.82 5.32 22.76
CA MET A 2 -2.00 6.37 22.13
C MET A 2 -2.37 7.74 22.71
N ASP A 3 -1.38 8.62 22.91
CA ASP A 3 -1.60 9.98 23.41
C ASP A 3 -2.31 10.86 22.35
N GLU A 4 -3.41 11.49 22.73
CA GLU A 4 -4.20 12.38 21.87
C GLU A 4 -3.38 13.58 21.34
N LYS A 5 -2.40 14.04 22.12
CA LYS A 5 -1.53 15.16 21.75
C LYS A 5 -0.78 14.88 20.45
N ILE A 6 -0.30 13.64 20.29
CA ILE A 6 0.50 13.22 19.12
C ILE A 6 -0.32 13.36 17.84
N TRP A 7 -1.57 12.91 17.83
CA TRP A 7 -2.39 12.99 16.62
C TRP A 7 -2.72 14.44 16.26
N LYS A 8 -3.04 15.28 17.24
CA LYS A 8 -3.37 16.70 16.98
C LYS A 8 -2.22 17.47 16.32
N GLU A 9 -0.97 17.17 16.68
CA GLU A 9 0.21 17.81 16.09
C GLU A 9 0.51 17.31 14.65
N LEU A 10 0.07 16.09 14.31
CA LEU A 10 0.32 15.46 13.00
C LEU A 10 -0.82 15.66 11.99
N LEU A 11 -2.00 16.10 12.42
CA LEU A 11 -3.17 16.26 11.57
C LEU A 11 -3.02 17.46 10.62
N LEU A 12 -3.11 17.20 9.32
CA LEU A 12 -3.20 18.22 8.27
C LEU A 12 -4.62 18.21 7.69
N LYS A 13 -5.28 19.37 7.68
CA LYS A 13 -6.64 19.52 7.12
C LYS A 13 -6.60 19.36 5.59
N ASN A 14 -7.53 18.60 5.03
CA ASN A 14 -7.70 18.41 3.60
C ASN A 14 -9.19 18.34 3.22
N ASP A 15 -9.47 18.44 1.93
CA ASP A 15 -10.84 18.39 1.37
C ASP A 15 -11.13 17.03 0.68
N SER A 16 -10.27 16.03 0.89
CA SER A 16 -10.37 14.70 0.28
C SER A 16 -10.39 13.58 1.33
N LYS A 17 -10.59 12.34 0.91
CA LYS A 17 -10.53 11.16 1.80
C LYS A 17 -9.28 10.35 1.48
N ILE A 18 -8.63 9.83 2.52
CA ILE A 18 -7.52 8.89 2.38
C ILE A 18 -8.11 7.47 2.28
N VAL A 19 -7.73 6.74 1.24
CA VAL A 19 -8.01 5.30 1.11
C VAL A 19 -6.71 4.56 1.36
N PHE A 20 -6.70 3.72 2.40
CA PHE A 20 -5.57 2.83 2.69
C PHE A 20 -5.93 1.41 2.26
N LEU A 21 -5.39 0.98 1.12
CA LEU A 21 -5.60 -0.36 0.56
C LEU A 21 -4.44 -1.26 0.95
N ILE A 22 -4.74 -2.34 1.66
CA ILE A 22 -3.78 -3.39 2.00
C ILE A 22 -4.04 -4.58 1.09
N MET A 23 -3.04 -4.95 0.30
CA MET A 23 -3.04 -6.17 -0.49
C MET A 23 -2.05 -7.15 0.14
N ASP A 24 -2.56 -7.95 1.09
CA ASP A 24 -1.73 -8.88 1.83
C ASP A 24 -1.15 -9.98 0.92
N GLY A 25 0.09 -10.36 1.19
CA GLY A 25 0.78 -11.41 0.43
C GLY A 25 0.98 -11.12 -1.06
N LEU A 26 0.88 -9.86 -1.52
CA LEU A 26 1.06 -9.50 -2.95
C LEU A 26 2.51 -9.59 -3.42
N GLY A 27 3.47 -9.73 -2.49
CA GLY A 27 4.86 -9.97 -2.83
C GLY A 27 5.03 -11.30 -3.57
N GLY A 28 6.04 -11.37 -4.44
CA GLY A 28 6.27 -12.52 -5.30
C GLY A 28 7.72 -12.66 -5.70
N LEU A 29 8.11 -13.84 -6.18
CA LEU A 29 9.46 -14.09 -6.69
C LEU A 29 9.37 -14.59 -8.15
N PRO A 30 10.28 -14.14 -9.01
CA PRO A 30 10.39 -14.70 -10.35
C PRO A 30 10.63 -16.21 -10.32
N ARG A 31 9.93 -16.93 -11.19
CA ARG A 31 10.14 -18.38 -11.37
C ARG A 31 11.48 -18.72 -12.01
N GLU A 32 12.04 -17.78 -12.78
CA GLU A 32 13.30 -17.90 -13.51
C GLU A 32 14.14 -16.65 -13.26
N SER A 33 15.47 -16.76 -13.41
CA SER A 33 16.36 -15.60 -13.27
C SER A 33 16.03 -14.54 -14.32
N GLY A 34 15.70 -13.33 -13.87
CA GLY A 34 15.25 -12.22 -14.74
C GLY A 34 13.79 -12.32 -15.20
N GLY A 35 13.03 -13.32 -14.73
CA GLY A 35 11.59 -13.45 -14.99
C GLY A 35 10.75 -12.42 -14.22
N LYS A 36 9.44 -12.44 -14.47
CA LYS A 36 8.47 -11.59 -13.77
C LYS A 36 7.97 -12.24 -12.48
N THR A 37 7.63 -11.41 -11.50
CA THR A 37 6.80 -11.78 -10.35
C THR A 37 5.34 -12.01 -10.77
N GLU A 38 4.55 -12.55 -9.84
CA GLU A 38 3.12 -12.78 -10.00
C GLU A 38 2.36 -11.47 -10.30
N LEU A 39 2.68 -10.38 -9.59
CA LEU A 39 2.03 -9.08 -9.80
C LEU A 39 2.38 -8.46 -11.15
N GLU A 40 3.64 -8.56 -11.58
CA GLU A 40 4.08 -8.02 -12.88
C GLU A 40 3.53 -8.82 -14.07
N THR A 41 3.14 -10.07 -13.85
CA THR A 41 2.50 -10.93 -14.85
C THR A 41 1.00 -10.70 -14.92
N ALA A 42 0.38 -10.26 -13.81
CA ALA A 42 -1.04 -10.02 -13.73
C ALA A 42 -1.51 -8.90 -14.66
N ARG A 43 -2.73 -9.02 -15.18
CA ARG A 43 -3.40 -7.91 -15.87
C ARG A 43 -3.94 -6.93 -14.82
N THR A 44 -3.34 -5.75 -14.72
CA THR A 44 -3.75 -4.66 -13.80
C THR A 44 -4.28 -3.45 -14.61
N PRO A 45 -5.55 -3.43 -15.03
CA PRO A 45 -6.08 -2.41 -15.94
C PRO A 45 -6.55 -1.11 -15.25
N ASN A 46 -6.45 -1.06 -13.92
CA ASN A 46 -6.88 0.08 -13.11
C ASN A 46 -5.69 0.94 -12.70
#